data_AF-A0A8T4JB92-F1
#
_entry.id   AF-A0A8T4JB92-F1
#
_cell.length_a   1.000
_cell.length_b   1.000
_cell.length_c   1.000
_cell.angle_alpha   90.00
_cell.angle_beta   90.00
_cell.angle_gamma   90.00
#
_symmetry.space_group_name_H-M   'P 1'
#
loop_
_entity.id
_entity.type
_entity.pdbx_description
1 polymer ?
#
loop_
_entity_poly.entity_id
_entity_poly.type
_entity_poly.pdbx_seq_one_letter_code
_entity_poly.pdbx_strand_id
1 'polypeptide(L)'
;SLGQGQPSAAFISLLPLISTIVVFAIVVFASSIKVEIPMAFALPYGKFASRKWPLKFIYTSNIPVILTMAVMANLKAVGRMLSDRGIEFLGLYDSQGQLTGGLLYYLTAPTSIGAVFVSVFAGVMAVLIGFAAHRFLKKYVLRMTVVGALIGIVLAILMLNYLALPQMTSEEVGRALIYLVILILGSVVFAFFWTSTSGMDAHSISQQFKSSSIMIPGFRHDSRIVEKVLQRYIPALTVLGGAFVGLLAGFADLTSALGTGTGILLTVMIVHQMYEQIMQQHGDDLPEFLKKFVGGE
;
A
#
# COMPACT_ATOMS: atom_id res chain seq x y z
N SER A 1 -13.15 -28.98 15.96
CA SER A 1 -11.82 -28.52 16.40
C SER A 1 -11.84 -27.79 17.75
N LEU A 2 -12.90 -27.06 18.15
CA LEU A 2 -13.01 -26.49 19.51
C LEU A 2 -13.25 -27.53 20.64
N GLY A 3 -13.63 -28.76 20.30
CA GLY A 3 -13.97 -29.81 21.28
C GLY A 3 -12.79 -30.60 21.88
N GLN A 4 -11.53 -30.30 21.53
CA GLN A 4 -10.36 -31.06 21.99
C GLN A 4 -9.45 -30.35 23.01
N GLY A 5 -9.87 -29.20 23.57
CA GLY A 5 -9.15 -28.59 24.70
C GLY A 5 -7.71 -28.14 24.43
N GLN A 6 -7.31 -27.96 23.17
CA GLN A 6 -5.99 -27.42 22.81
C GLN A 6 -6.08 -25.91 22.57
N PRO A 7 -5.64 -25.05 23.50
CA PRO A 7 -5.71 -23.59 23.34
C PRO A 7 -4.88 -23.07 22.16
N SER A 8 -3.87 -23.81 21.72
CA SER A 8 -3.03 -23.48 20.56
C SER A 8 -3.79 -23.54 19.22
N ALA A 9 -4.68 -24.52 19.02
CA ALA A 9 -5.45 -24.67 17.78
C ALA A 9 -6.52 -23.58 17.61
N ALA A 10 -7.12 -23.14 18.72
CA ALA A 10 -8.07 -22.03 18.72
C ALA A 10 -7.38 -20.70 18.36
N PHE A 11 -6.17 -20.47 18.88
CA PHE A 11 -5.39 -19.28 18.57
C PHE A 11 -4.95 -19.22 17.09
N ILE A 12 -4.52 -20.35 16.51
CA ILE A 12 -4.20 -20.46 15.07
C ILE A 12 -5.43 -20.12 14.20
N SER A 13 -6.63 -20.50 14.64
CA SER A 13 -7.87 -20.22 13.90
C SER A 13 -8.30 -18.75 13.95
N LEU A 14 -7.88 -18.01 15.00
CA LEU A 14 -8.14 -16.57 15.13
C LEU A 14 -7.06 -15.70 14.48
N LEU A 15 -5.89 -16.27 14.16
CA LEU A 15 -4.75 -15.54 13.59
C LEU A 15 -5.11 -14.78 12.29
N PRO A 16 -5.84 -15.37 11.31
CA PRO A 16 -6.22 -14.65 10.09
C PRO A 16 -7.17 -13.46 10.34
N LEU A 17 -8.03 -13.55 11.37
CA LEU A 17 -8.94 -12.46 11.74
C LEU A 17 -8.17 -11.28 12.33
N ILE A 18 -7.24 -11.56 13.25
CA ILE A 18 -6.38 -10.55 13.86
C ILE A 18 -5.47 -9.92 12.79
N SER A 19 -4.93 -10.75 11.89
CA SER A 19 -4.18 -10.32 10.71
C SER A 19 -4.94 -9.29 9.87
N THR A 20 -6.21 -9.56 9.53
CA THR A 20 -7.03 -8.62 8.76
C THR A 20 -7.18 -7.27 9.45
N ILE A 21 -7.46 -7.25 10.76
CA ILE A 21 -7.62 -6.00 11.52
C ILE A 21 -6.32 -5.19 11.52
N VAL A 22 -5.18 -5.86 11.69
CA VAL A 22 -3.86 -5.23 11.72
C VAL A 22 -3.50 -4.67 10.34
N VAL A 23 -3.64 -5.47 9.29
CA VAL A 23 -3.40 -5.03 7.90
C VAL A 23 -4.30 -3.85 7.55
N PHE A 24 -5.59 -3.92 7.91
CA PHE A 24 -6.52 -2.81 7.71
C PHE A 24 -6.04 -1.53 8.38
N ALA A 25 -5.66 -1.59 9.66
CA ALA A 25 -5.18 -0.42 10.39
C ALA A 25 -3.90 0.19 9.77
N ILE A 26 -2.95 -0.66 9.36
CA ILE A 26 -1.71 -0.23 8.68
C ILE A 26 -2.05 0.48 7.37
N VAL A 27 -2.90 -0.14 6.54
CA VAL A 27 -3.25 0.39 5.21
C VAL A 27 -4.01 1.71 5.33
N VAL A 28 -4.95 1.83 6.27
CA VAL A 28 -5.67 3.10 6.52
C VAL A 28 -4.69 4.18 6.95
N PHE A 29 -3.81 3.88 7.92
CA PHE A 29 -2.79 4.82 8.39
C PHE A 29 -1.88 5.27 7.24
N ALA A 30 -1.37 4.33 6.45
CA ALA A 30 -0.55 4.59 5.27
C ALA A 30 -1.27 5.45 4.22
N SER A 31 -2.55 5.18 3.98
CA SER A 31 -3.37 5.89 2.97
C SER A 31 -3.68 7.33 3.38
N SER A 32 -3.64 7.64 4.68
CA SER A 32 -3.87 8.99 5.20
C SER A 32 -2.69 9.96 4.97
N ILE A 33 -1.51 9.47 4.57
CA ILE A 33 -0.31 10.29 4.44
C ILE A 33 -0.40 11.21 3.22
N LYS A 34 -0.27 12.52 3.44
CA LYS A 34 -0.27 13.57 2.42
C LYS A 34 1.07 14.30 2.40
N VAL A 35 1.57 14.60 1.20
CA VAL A 35 2.75 15.43 0.98
C VAL A 35 2.30 16.82 0.55
N GLU A 36 2.61 17.82 1.36
CA GLU A 36 2.29 19.20 1.08
C GLU A 36 3.39 19.82 0.22
N ILE A 37 3.08 20.16 -1.03
CA ILE A 37 4.02 20.91 -1.87
C ILE A 37 3.82 22.40 -1.58
N PRO A 38 4.86 23.14 -1.18
CA PRO A 38 4.76 24.59 -0.99
C PRO A 38 4.62 25.24 -2.36
N MET A 39 3.40 25.58 -2.73
CA MET A 39 3.13 26.41 -3.89
C MET A 39 2.78 27.81 -3.39
N ALA A 40 3.58 28.80 -3.78
CA ALA A 40 3.25 30.20 -3.52
C ALA A 40 2.16 30.63 -4.51
N PHE A 41 0.93 30.82 -4.04
CA PHE A 41 -0.13 31.44 -4.80
C PHE A 41 -0.04 32.97 -4.59
N ALA A 42 0.05 33.75 -5.66
CA ALA A 42 -0.10 35.20 -5.58
C ALA A 42 -1.59 35.58 -5.44
N LEU A 43 -1.90 36.49 -4.50
CA LEU A 43 -3.24 37.02 -4.24
C LEU A 43 -3.43 38.40 -4.92
N PRO A 44 -4.70 38.90 -5.06
CA PRO A 44 -5.06 40.14 -5.78
C PRO A 44 -4.43 41.45 -5.30
N TYR A 45 -3.51 41.43 -4.34
CA TYR A 45 -2.96 42.61 -3.67
C TYR A 45 -1.46 42.49 -3.36
N GLY A 46 -0.70 41.69 -4.11
CA GLY A 46 0.76 41.57 -3.91
C GLY A 46 1.16 40.81 -2.63
N LYS A 47 0.21 40.12 -1.98
CA LYS A 47 0.47 39.18 -0.90
C LYS A 47 0.59 37.77 -1.48
N PHE A 48 1.61 37.02 -1.09
CA PHE A 48 1.71 35.60 -1.40
C PHE A 48 0.90 34.83 -0.35
N ALA A 49 -0.22 34.22 -0.75
CA ALA A 49 -0.77 33.12 0.05
C ALA A 49 0.05 31.88 -0.26
N SER A 50 0.92 31.49 0.67
CA SER A 50 1.53 30.17 0.64
C SER A 50 0.47 29.13 1.03
N ARG A 51 -0.53 28.92 0.16
CA ARG A 51 -1.50 27.84 0.34
C ARG A 51 -0.82 26.57 -0.12
N LYS A 52 -0.49 25.69 0.81
CA LYS A 52 0.14 24.42 0.47
C LYS A 52 -0.86 23.58 -0.31
N TRP A 53 -0.49 23.06 -1.47
CA TRP A 53 -1.37 22.15 -2.19
C TRP A 53 -1.09 20.73 -1.70
N PRO A 54 -2.08 20.05 -1.09
CA PRO A 54 -1.88 18.73 -0.55
C PRO A 54 -1.93 17.72 -1.70
N LEU A 55 -0.79 17.09 -1.99
CA LEU A 55 -0.73 15.97 -2.91
C LEU A 55 -0.67 14.66 -2.11
N LYS A 56 -1.45 13.66 -2.52
CA LYS A 56 -1.42 12.36 -1.84
C LYS A 56 -0.04 11.72 -2.01
N PHE A 57 0.50 11.14 -0.94
CA PHE A 57 1.76 10.41 -1.02
C PHE A 57 1.64 9.21 -1.98
N ILE A 58 0.51 8.50 -1.91
CA ILE A 58 0.12 7.51 -2.90
C ILE A 58 -0.52 8.24 -4.08
N TYR A 59 0.34 8.79 -4.94
CA TYR A 59 -0.06 9.67 -6.02
C TYR A 59 -0.96 8.98 -7.07
N THR A 60 -0.57 7.78 -7.49
CA THR A 60 -1.28 6.98 -8.51
C THR A 60 -2.45 6.16 -7.98
N SER A 61 -2.85 6.36 -6.71
CA SER A 61 -3.80 5.49 -6.01
C SER A 61 -3.37 4.01 -6.01
N ASN A 62 -4.35 3.10 -5.94
CA ASN A 62 -4.22 1.65 -5.88
C ASN A 62 -3.98 0.96 -7.24
N ILE A 63 -4.11 1.69 -8.34
CA ILE A 63 -4.13 1.14 -9.71
C ILE A 63 -2.83 0.38 -10.06
N PRO A 64 -1.62 0.84 -9.70
CA PRO A 64 -0.41 0.11 -10.02
C PRO A 64 -0.34 -1.30 -9.43
N VAL A 65 -0.85 -1.46 -8.21
CA VAL A 65 -0.92 -2.78 -7.56
C VAL A 65 -1.99 -3.64 -8.19
N ILE A 66 -3.15 -3.07 -8.56
CA ILE A 66 -4.20 -3.80 -9.31
C ILE A 66 -3.63 -4.37 -10.60
N LEU A 67 -2.91 -3.55 -11.38
CA LEU A 67 -2.31 -3.99 -12.64
C LEU A 67 -1.23 -5.05 -12.44
N THR A 68 -0.36 -4.87 -11.44
CA THR A 68 0.66 -5.87 -11.11
C THR A 68 0.03 -7.21 -10.73
N MET A 69 -1.03 -7.19 -9.93
CA MET A 69 -1.75 -8.41 -9.52
C MET A 69 -2.55 -9.04 -10.64
N ALA A 70 -3.15 -8.24 -11.53
CA ALA A 70 -3.81 -8.74 -12.72
C ALA A 70 -2.83 -9.47 -13.65
N VAL A 71 -1.65 -8.88 -13.88
CA VAL A 71 -0.57 -9.54 -14.63
C VAL A 71 -0.16 -10.83 -13.95
N MET A 72 0.02 -10.81 -12.62
CA MET A 72 0.38 -12.01 -11.87
C MET A 72 -0.67 -13.12 -11.97
N ALA A 73 -1.95 -12.77 -11.86
CA ALA A 73 -3.06 -13.71 -11.98
C ALA A 73 -3.13 -14.32 -13.39
N ASN A 74 -2.95 -13.49 -14.42
CA ASN A 74 -2.90 -13.95 -15.81
C ASN A 74 -1.69 -14.85 -16.06
N LEU A 75 -0.51 -14.50 -15.54
CA LEU A 75 0.70 -15.31 -15.62
C LEU A 75 0.49 -16.68 -14.96
N LYS A 76 -0.18 -16.74 -13.80
CA LYS A 76 -0.52 -18.00 -13.13
C LYS A 76 -1.52 -18.85 -13.93
N ALA A 77 -2.52 -18.21 -14.53
CA ALA A 77 -3.51 -18.90 -15.35
C ALA A 77 -2.86 -19.51 -16.61
N VAL A 78 -2.04 -18.72 -17.31
CA VAL A 78 -1.26 -19.17 -18.47
C VAL A 78 -0.26 -20.25 -18.06
N GLY A 79 0.43 -20.08 -16.94
CA GLY A 79 1.35 -21.08 -16.39
C GLY A 79 0.69 -22.43 -16.17
N ARG A 80 -0.52 -22.45 -15.62
CA ARG A 80 -1.31 -23.68 -15.45
C ARG A 80 -1.66 -24.33 -16.79
N MET A 81 -2.16 -23.53 -17.74
CA MET A 81 -2.48 -24.02 -19.09
C MET A 81 -1.26 -24.56 -19.85
N LEU A 82 -0.08 -24.00 -19.61
CA LEU A 82 1.18 -24.46 -20.22
C LEU A 82 1.73 -25.71 -19.54
N SER A 83 1.61 -25.80 -18.21
CA SER A 83 1.96 -27.00 -17.46
C SER A 83 1.12 -28.19 -17.91
N ASP A 84 -0.17 -28.00 -18.17
CA ASP A 84 -1.06 -29.04 -18.72
C ASP A 84 -0.62 -29.53 -20.12
N ARG A 85 0.15 -28.71 -20.85
CA ARG A 85 0.74 -29.04 -22.17
C ARG A 85 2.18 -29.55 -22.08
N GLY A 86 2.71 -29.77 -20.86
CA GLY A 86 4.08 -30.25 -20.64
C GLY A 86 5.17 -29.17 -20.72
N ILE A 87 4.83 -27.87 -20.75
CA ILE A 87 5.81 -26.78 -20.71
C ILE A 87 5.94 -26.29 -19.26
N GLU A 88 6.93 -26.84 -18.56
CA GLU A 88 7.12 -26.66 -17.11
C GLU A 88 7.92 -25.40 -16.73
N PHE A 89 8.37 -24.61 -17.71
CA PHE A 89 9.22 -23.43 -17.48
C PHE A 89 8.55 -22.37 -16.59
N LEU A 90 7.26 -22.12 -16.79
CA LEU A 90 6.53 -21.10 -16.02
C LEU A 90 6.17 -21.59 -14.62
N GLY A 91 5.75 -22.85 -14.46
CA GLY A 91 5.37 -23.39 -13.18
C GLY A 91 5.13 -24.90 -13.25
N LEU A 92 5.65 -25.61 -12.25
CA LEU A 92 5.31 -26.99 -11.95
C LEU A 92 4.13 -26.96 -10.98
N TYR A 93 3.04 -27.61 -11.36
CA TYR A 93 1.84 -27.71 -10.55
C TYR A 93 1.68 -29.16 -10.09
N ASP A 94 1.48 -29.35 -8.79
CA ASP A 94 1.07 -30.67 -8.27
C ASP A 94 -0.41 -30.95 -8.61
N SER A 95 -0.80 -32.21 -8.47
CA SER A 95 -2.16 -32.75 -8.51
C SER A 95 -3.20 -31.96 -7.68
N GLN A 96 -2.77 -31.18 -6.68
CA GLN A 96 -3.61 -30.29 -5.88
C GLN A 96 -3.68 -28.85 -6.42
N GLY A 97 -3.07 -28.56 -7.57
CA GLY A 97 -3.05 -27.25 -8.22
C GLY A 97 -2.15 -26.21 -7.53
N GLN A 98 -1.30 -26.64 -6.60
CA GLN A 98 -0.33 -25.80 -5.92
C GLN A 98 1.00 -25.79 -6.68
N LEU A 99 1.67 -24.63 -6.67
CA LEU A 99 2.97 -24.48 -7.33
C LEU A 99 4.06 -25.17 -6.51
N THR A 100 4.75 -26.12 -7.11
CA THR A 100 5.87 -26.86 -6.49
C THR A 100 7.22 -26.44 -7.05
N GLY A 101 7.26 -25.74 -8.19
CA GLY A 101 8.49 -25.21 -8.80
C GLY A 101 8.24 -24.30 -10.00
N GLY A 102 9.31 -23.81 -10.63
CA GLY A 102 9.26 -22.89 -11.78
C GLY A 102 9.29 -21.41 -11.41
N LEU A 103 9.23 -20.52 -12.42
CA LEU A 103 9.31 -19.06 -12.20
C LEU A 103 8.16 -18.53 -11.34
N LEU A 104 6.96 -19.06 -11.54
CA LEU A 104 5.74 -18.65 -10.82
C LEU A 104 5.79 -18.98 -9.33
N TYR A 105 6.62 -19.94 -8.94
CA TYR A 105 6.81 -20.29 -7.53
C TYR A 105 7.46 -19.17 -6.72
N TYR A 106 8.38 -18.42 -7.33
CA TYR A 106 9.01 -17.24 -6.73
C TYR A 106 8.13 -15.99 -6.79
N LEU A 107 7.11 -16.02 -7.64
CA LEU A 107 6.12 -14.96 -7.85
C LEU A 107 4.89 -15.11 -6.93
N THR A 108 4.90 -16.10 -6.03
CA THR A 108 3.83 -16.33 -5.06
C THR A 108 4.32 -16.16 -3.64
N ALA A 109 3.56 -15.42 -2.82
CA ALA A 109 3.82 -15.32 -1.39
C ALA A 109 3.74 -16.71 -0.73
N PRO A 110 4.72 -17.09 0.11
CA PRO A 110 4.62 -18.29 0.91
C PRO A 110 3.53 -18.13 1.97
N THR A 111 2.59 -19.07 2.03
CA THR A 111 1.45 -19.07 2.97
C THR A 111 1.71 -19.93 4.21
N SER A 112 2.99 -20.14 4.58
CA SER A 112 3.32 -20.94 5.76
C SER A 112 2.85 -20.27 7.05
N ILE A 113 2.38 -21.06 8.01
CA ILE A 113 1.87 -20.57 9.30
C ILE A 113 2.94 -19.74 10.02
N GLY A 114 4.22 -20.11 9.88
CA GLY A 114 5.36 -19.36 10.42
C GLY A 114 5.51 -17.97 9.79
N ALA A 115 5.38 -17.85 8.47
CA ALA A 115 5.46 -16.56 7.77
C ALA A 115 4.33 -15.61 8.19
N VAL A 116 3.11 -16.15 8.28
CA VAL A 116 1.93 -15.42 8.73
C VAL A 116 2.13 -14.92 10.15
N PHE A 117 2.64 -15.76 11.04
CA PHE A 117 2.86 -15.39 12.44
C PHE A 117 3.87 -14.24 12.57
N VAL A 118 4.98 -14.31 11.84
CA VAL A 118 6.02 -13.28 11.85
C VAL A 118 5.50 -11.95 11.32
N SER A 119 4.77 -11.96 10.21
CA SER A 119 4.27 -10.72 9.61
C SER A 119 3.14 -10.10 10.45
N VAL A 120 2.25 -10.89 11.08
CA VAL A 120 1.23 -10.37 12.00
C VAL A 120 1.87 -9.60 13.14
N PHE A 121 2.87 -10.19 13.81
CA PHE A 121 3.54 -9.56 14.94
C PHE A 121 4.35 -8.33 14.53
N ALA A 122 5.04 -8.39 13.39
CA ALA A 122 5.70 -7.24 12.79
C ALA A 122 4.71 -6.09 12.54
N GLY A 123 3.54 -6.41 12.00
CA GLY A 123 2.47 -5.46 11.73
C GLY A 123 1.88 -4.83 12.98
N VAL A 124 1.53 -5.64 13.98
CA VAL A 124 0.99 -5.16 15.27
C VAL A 124 1.96 -4.16 15.91
N MET A 125 3.25 -4.51 15.96
CA MET A 125 4.25 -3.64 16.57
C MET A 125 4.50 -2.37 15.76
N ALA A 126 4.47 -2.45 14.43
CA ALA A 126 4.54 -1.28 13.55
C ALA A 126 3.38 -0.31 13.79
N VAL A 127 2.14 -0.83 13.95
CA VAL A 127 0.96 0.00 14.25
C VAL A 127 1.07 0.64 15.63
N LEU A 128 1.36 -0.16 16.67
CA LEU A 128 1.42 0.34 18.05
C LEU A 128 2.48 1.44 18.21
N ILE A 129 3.68 1.21 17.66
CA ILE A 129 4.77 2.17 17.77
C ILE A 129 4.56 3.35 16.83
N GLY A 130 4.00 3.13 15.63
CA GLY A 130 3.65 4.21 14.71
C GLY A 130 2.58 5.15 15.27
N PHE A 131 1.54 4.60 15.90
CA PHE A 131 0.50 5.37 16.56
C PHE A 131 1.02 6.13 17.79
N ALA A 132 1.83 5.48 18.63
CA ALA A 132 2.50 6.14 19.75
C ALA A 132 3.42 7.28 19.28
N ALA A 133 4.16 7.08 18.18
CA ALA A 133 5.04 8.07 17.60
C ALA A 133 4.26 9.25 16.99
N HIS A 134 3.10 9.00 16.38
CA HIS A 134 2.24 10.07 15.84
C HIS A 134 1.79 11.05 16.94
N ARG A 135 1.49 10.53 18.13
CA ARG A 135 1.05 11.34 19.29
C ARG A 135 2.19 12.17 19.90
N PHE A 136 3.44 11.69 19.86
CA PHE A 136 4.55 12.31 20.61
C PHE A 136 5.61 13.01 19.76
N LEU A 137 5.95 12.49 18.57
CA LEU A 137 7.17 12.84 17.86
C LEU A 137 6.90 13.03 16.36
N LYS A 138 5.90 13.82 15.96
CA LYS A 138 5.44 14.05 14.55
C LYS A 138 6.54 14.08 13.47
N LYS A 139 7.77 14.49 13.79
CA LYS A 139 8.96 14.51 12.91
C LYS A 139 9.65 13.15 12.69
N TYR A 140 9.48 12.17 13.57
CA TYR A 140 10.17 10.87 13.58
C TYR A 140 9.25 9.65 13.40
N VAL A 141 7.96 9.86 13.10
CA VAL A 141 6.95 8.80 12.98
C VAL A 141 7.42 7.66 12.08
N LEU A 142 7.93 7.97 10.89
CA LEU A 142 8.39 6.96 9.94
C LEU A 142 9.56 6.12 10.48
N ARG A 143 10.55 6.75 11.14
CA ARG A 143 11.68 6.03 11.73
C ARG A 143 11.22 5.11 12.86
N MET A 144 10.28 5.56 13.69
CA MET A 144 9.77 4.77 14.80
C MET A 144 8.89 3.61 14.32
N THR A 145 8.06 3.78 13.29
CA THR A 145 7.28 2.69 12.69
C THR A 145 8.19 1.58 12.15
N VAL A 146 9.30 1.94 11.47
CA VAL A 146 10.27 0.96 10.96
C VAL A 146 10.98 0.23 12.10
N VAL A 147 11.40 0.95 13.14
CA VAL A 147 11.99 0.34 14.35
C VAL A 147 11.00 -0.59 15.03
N GLY A 148 9.71 -0.22 15.08
CA GLY A 148 8.66 -1.07 15.62
C GLY A 148 8.41 -2.33 14.83
N ALA A 149 8.44 -2.26 13.49
CA ALA A 149 8.36 -3.44 12.64
C ALA A 149 9.53 -4.41 12.90
N LEU A 150 10.75 -3.89 13.04
CA LEU A 150 11.95 -4.70 13.34
C LEU A 150 11.86 -5.37 14.72
N ILE A 151 11.42 -4.63 15.74
CA ILE A 151 11.18 -5.18 17.08
C ILE A 151 10.11 -6.27 17.00
N GLY A 152 9.04 -6.05 16.23
CA GLY A 152 7.98 -7.03 16.01
C GLY A 152 8.47 -8.31 15.34
N ILE A 153 9.35 -8.23 14.34
CA ILE A 153 9.96 -9.40 13.70
C ILE A 153 10.79 -10.20 14.73
N VAL A 154 11.64 -9.53 15.51
CA VAL A 154 12.48 -10.18 16.53
C VAL A 154 11.63 -10.86 17.60
N LEU A 155 10.59 -10.17 18.09
CA LEU A 155 9.67 -10.70 19.10
C LEU A 155 8.84 -11.86 18.55
N ALA A 156 8.46 -11.80 17.26
CA ALA A 156 7.76 -12.90 16.61
C ALA A 156 8.61 -14.16 16.53
N ILE A 157 9.88 -14.04 16.11
CA ILE A 157 10.82 -15.18 16.03
C ILE A 157 11.02 -15.81 17.42
N LEU A 158 11.19 -14.97 18.45
CA LEU A 158 11.30 -15.44 19.84
C LEU A 158 10.03 -16.17 20.30
N MET A 159 8.84 -15.64 19.97
CA MET A 159 7.57 -16.26 20.33
C MET A 159 7.29 -17.54 19.54
N LEU A 160 7.69 -17.61 18.27
CA LEU A 160 7.58 -18.81 17.42
C LEU A 160 8.39 -19.96 18.02
N ASN A 161 9.58 -19.64 18.52
CA ASN A 161 10.43 -20.58 19.24
C ASN A 161 9.79 -21.03 20.57
N TYR A 162 9.13 -20.12 21.29
CA TYR A 162 8.44 -20.42 22.54
C TYR A 162 7.17 -21.28 22.35
N LEU A 163 6.43 -21.09 21.25
CA LEU A 163 5.17 -21.79 20.97
C LEU A 163 5.34 -23.08 20.15
N ALA A 164 6.59 -23.45 19.83
CA ALA A 164 6.95 -24.62 19.02
C ALA A 164 6.19 -24.70 17.67
N LEU A 165 5.88 -23.53 17.08
CA LEU A 165 5.31 -23.47 15.74
C LEU A 165 6.40 -23.77 14.68
N PRO A 166 6.03 -24.28 13.48
CA PRO A 166 6.98 -24.46 12.38
C PRO A 166 7.64 -23.13 12.03
N GLN A 167 8.98 -23.07 12.15
CA GLN A 167 9.73 -21.88 11.75
C GLN A 167 9.79 -21.76 10.24
N MET A 168 9.90 -20.51 9.74
CA MET A 168 10.15 -20.29 8.32
C MET A 168 11.46 -20.98 7.93
N THR A 169 11.40 -21.83 6.91
CA THR A 169 12.60 -22.39 6.29
C THR A 169 13.38 -21.28 5.58
N SER A 170 14.70 -21.44 5.44
CA SER A 170 15.55 -20.46 4.75
C SER A 170 15.10 -20.21 3.29
N GLU A 171 14.51 -21.22 2.66
CA GLU A 171 13.93 -21.11 1.31
C GLU A 171 12.66 -20.25 1.29
N GLU A 172 11.78 -20.38 2.29
CA GLU A 172 10.57 -19.56 2.39
C GLU A 172 10.91 -18.09 2.58
N VAL A 173 11.94 -17.78 3.37
CA VAL A 173 12.42 -16.41 3.56
C VAL A 173 12.96 -15.84 2.24
N GLY A 174 13.75 -16.62 1.51
CA GLY A 174 14.26 -16.24 0.19
C GLY A 174 13.12 -15.94 -0.80
N ARG A 175 12.10 -16.80 -0.85
CA ARG A 175 10.94 -16.62 -1.72
C ARG A 175 10.10 -15.41 -1.34
N ALA A 176 9.86 -15.18 -0.04
CA ALA A 176 9.15 -14.00 0.43
C ALA A 176 9.87 -12.70 0.02
N LEU A 177 11.20 -12.67 0.10
CA LEU A 177 12.00 -11.52 -0.33
C LEU A 177 11.95 -11.31 -1.84
N ILE A 178 12.10 -12.38 -2.63
CA ILE A 178 12.01 -12.30 -4.09
C ILE A 178 10.62 -11.81 -4.52
N TYR A 179 9.56 -12.38 -3.94
CA TYR A 179 8.18 -11.95 -4.17
C TYR A 179 7.99 -10.46 -3.88
N LEU A 180 8.47 -9.99 -2.72
CA LEU A 180 8.35 -8.61 -2.29
C LEU A 180 9.09 -7.66 -3.26
N VAL A 181 10.32 -8.00 -3.65
CA VAL A 181 11.10 -7.23 -4.61
C VAL A 181 10.39 -7.14 -5.96
N ILE A 182 9.90 -8.26 -6.49
CA ILE A 182 9.20 -8.27 -7.78
C ILE A 182 7.91 -7.44 -7.70
N LEU A 183 7.17 -7.55 -6.60
CA LEU A 183 5.93 -6.81 -6.42
C LEU A 183 6.18 -5.30 -6.31
N ILE A 184 7.22 -4.88 -5.58
CA ILE A 184 7.65 -3.49 -5.52
C ILE A 184 8.03 -2.97 -6.91
N LEU A 185 8.90 -3.70 -7.63
CA LEU A 185 9.34 -3.28 -8.95
C LEU A 185 8.19 -3.21 -9.94
N GLY A 186 7.31 -4.22 -9.96
CA GLY A 186 6.10 -4.22 -10.78
C GLY A 186 5.21 -3.02 -10.47
N SER A 187 4.98 -2.75 -9.18
CA SER A 187 4.17 -1.61 -8.75
C SER A 187 4.78 -0.26 -9.14
N VAL A 188 6.10 -0.11 -9.09
CA VAL A 188 6.80 1.10 -9.55
C VAL A 188 6.67 1.28 -11.06
N VAL A 189 6.90 0.22 -11.82
CA VAL A 189 6.80 0.25 -13.29
C VAL A 189 5.38 0.63 -13.70
N PHE A 190 4.37 -0.04 -13.14
CA PHE A 190 2.97 0.29 -13.43
C PHE A 190 2.56 1.67 -12.92
N ALA A 191 3.13 2.16 -11.82
CA ALA A 191 2.88 3.52 -11.34
C ALA A 191 3.40 4.55 -12.35
N PHE A 192 4.60 4.35 -12.87
CA PHE A 192 5.17 5.23 -13.90
C PHE A 192 4.30 5.24 -15.16
N PHE A 193 3.98 4.07 -15.72
CA PHE A 193 3.08 3.94 -16.87
C PHE A 193 1.71 4.58 -16.64
N TRP A 194 1.15 4.39 -15.44
CA TRP A 194 -0.14 4.97 -15.07
C TRP A 194 -0.09 6.50 -15.09
N THR A 195 0.91 7.11 -14.45
CA THR A 195 1.02 8.59 -14.44
C THR A 195 1.14 9.21 -15.82
N SER A 196 1.88 8.57 -16.72
CA SER A 196 2.05 9.06 -18.08
C SER A 196 0.79 8.90 -18.93
N THR A 197 -0.03 7.88 -18.66
CA THR A 197 -1.22 7.55 -19.49
C THR A 197 -2.49 8.23 -18.97
N SER A 198 -2.61 8.43 -17.66
CA SER A 198 -3.83 8.96 -17.03
C SER A 198 -3.94 10.49 -17.05
N GLY A 199 -3.02 11.19 -17.73
CA GLY A 199 -2.95 12.65 -17.70
C GLY A 199 -2.66 13.23 -16.31
N MET A 200 -2.01 12.43 -15.43
CA MET A 200 -1.54 12.87 -14.11
C MET A 200 -0.04 13.21 -14.14
N ASP A 201 0.53 13.47 -15.31
CA ASP A 201 1.89 13.98 -15.42
C ASP A 201 1.94 15.50 -15.10
N ALA A 202 3.15 16.00 -14.86
CA ALA A 202 3.35 17.40 -14.47
C ALA A 202 2.84 18.41 -15.50
N HIS A 203 2.91 18.07 -16.79
CA HIS A 203 2.48 18.93 -17.87
C HIS A 203 0.95 18.95 -17.98
N SER A 204 0.30 17.78 -17.94
CA SER A 204 -1.17 17.70 -17.96
C SER A 204 -1.81 18.42 -16.76
N ILE A 205 -1.24 18.30 -15.55
CA ILE A 205 -1.75 19.00 -14.36
C ILE A 205 -1.54 20.51 -14.47
N SER A 206 -0.40 20.96 -14.99
CA SER A 206 -0.16 22.40 -15.16
C SER A 206 -1.12 23.02 -16.17
N GLN A 207 -1.52 22.27 -17.21
CA GLN A 207 -2.57 22.68 -18.15
C GLN A 207 -3.96 22.69 -17.52
N GLN A 208 -4.29 21.67 -16.71
CA GLN A 208 -5.56 21.64 -15.97
C GLN A 208 -5.69 22.84 -15.03
N PHE A 209 -4.62 23.23 -14.34
CA PHE A 209 -4.60 24.41 -13.47
C PHE A 209 -4.82 25.71 -14.23
N LYS A 210 -4.43 25.76 -15.50
CA LYS A 210 -4.69 26.90 -16.37
C LYS A 210 -6.15 26.95 -16.83
N SER A 211 -6.78 25.79 -17.08
CA SER A 211 -8.16 25.69 -17.55
C SER A 211 -9.20 25.78 -16.43
N SER A 212 -8.89 25.24 -15.24
CA SER A 212 -9.66 25.50 -14.03
C SER A 212 -9.31 26.92 -13.61
N SER A 213 -10.28 27.81 -13.48
CA SER A 213 -10.12 29.22 -13.11
C SER A 213 -9.60 29.45 -11.68
N ILE A 214 -8.68 28.61 -11.19
CA ILE A 214 -7.80 28.88 -10.04
C ILE A 214 -6.82 29.96 -10.51
N MET A 215 -7.31 31.20 -10.53
CA MET A 215 -6.51 32.37 -10.89
C MET A 215 -5.48 32.59 -9.79
N ILE A 216 -4.21 32.75 -10.18
CA ILE A 216 -3.17 33.33 -9.34
C ILE A 216 -3.10 34.82 -9.70
N PRO A 217 -3.85 35.68 -9.02
CA PRO A 217 -3.83 37.10 -9.32
C PRO A 217 -2.47 37.72 -8.95
N GLY A 218 -1.83 38.38 -9.92
CA GLY A 218 -0.63 39.20 -9.70
C GLY A 218 0.69 38.73 -10.38
N PHE A 219 0.77 37.55 -10.98
CA PHE A 219 1.95 37.10 -11.76
C PHE A 219 1.58 36.69 -13.19
N ARG A 220 2.50 36.92 -14.15
CA ARG A 220 2.38 36.36 -15.52
C ARG A 220 2.38 34.83 -15.40
N HIS A 221 1.27 34.20 -15.79
CA HIS A 221 1.01 32.77 -15.67
C HIS A 221 1.88 31.96 -16.65
N ASP A 222 3.16 31.82 -16.37
CA ASP A 222 3.98 30.89 -17.15
C ASP A 222 3.78 29.48 -16.59
N SER A 223 2.88 28.72 -17.25
CA SER A 223 2.60 27.30 -17.00
C SER A 223 3.89 26.46 -16.95
N ARG A 224 4.94 26.90 -17.65
CA ARG A 224 6.25 26.24 -17.64
C ARG A 224 6.95 26.32 -16.28
N ILE A 225 6.68 27.34 -15.46
CA ILE A 225 7.25 27.45 -14.11
C ILE A 225 6.55 26.47 -13.17
N VAL A 226 5.22 26.40 -13.23
CA VAL A 226 4.42 25.46 -12.44
C VAL A 226 4.77 24.03 -12.81
N GLU A 227 4.89 23.74 -14.11
CA GLU A 227 5.32 22.45 -14.63
C GLU A 227 6.71 22.07 -14.12
N LYS A 228 7.71 22.96 -14.17
CA LYS A 228 9.07 22.69 -13.65
C LYS A 228 9.08 22.34 -12.16
N VAL A 229 8.23 23.00 -11.36
CA VAL A 229 8.08 22.67 -9.94
C VAL A 229 7.46 21.28 -9.79
N LEU A 230 6.33 21.03 -10.45
CA LEU A 230 5.62 19.73 -10.40
C LEU A 230 6.48 18.57 -10.93
N GLN A 231 7.28 18.79 -11.96
CA GLN A 231 8.17 17.80 -12.58
C GLN A 231 9.25 17.29 -11.62
N ARG A 232 9.61 18.07 -10.59
CA ARG A 232 10.52 17.61 -9.54
C ARG A 232 9.84 16.69 -8.53
N TYR A 233 8.55 16.89 -8.25
CA TYR A 233 7.82 16.17 -7.21
C TYR A 233 7.05 14.95 -7.74
N ILE A 234 6.37 15.06 -8.88
CA ILE A 234 5.48 14.00 -9.39
C ILE A 234 6.22 12.68 -9.68
N PRO A 235 7.34 12.65 -10.42
CA PRO A 235 8.06 11.40 -10.66
C PRO A 235 8.59 10.77 -9.37
N ALA A 236 9.08 11.58 -8.43
CA ALA A 236 9.55 11.11 -7.13
C ALA A 236 8.40 10.49 -6.32
N LEU A 237 7.25 11.15 -6.27
CA LEU A 237 6.05 10.63 -5.59
C LEU A 237 5.48 9.38 -6.28
N THR A 238 5.62 9.28 -7.59
CA THR A 238 5.17 8.11 -8.35
C THR A 238 6.00 6.88 -8.03
N VAL A 239 7.33 7.02 -8.03
CA VAL A 239 8.24 5.91 -7.70
C VAL A 239 8.14 5.55 -6.22
N LEU A 240 8.18 6.54 -5.32
CA LEU A 240 8.08 6.29 -3.88
C LEU A 240 6.71 5.74 -3.49
N GLY A 241 5.63 6.30 -4.05
CA GLY A 241 4.27 5.83 -3.84
C GLY A 241 4.08 4.42 -4.38
N GLY A 242 4.48 4.15 -5.63
CA GLY A 242 4.41 2.83 -6.23
C GLY A 242 5.19 1.77 -5.45
N ALA A 243 6.40 2.10 -5.00
CA ALA A 243 7.21 1.20 -4.17
C ALA A 243 6.55 0.93 -2.81
N PHE A 244 5.99 1.96 -2.18
CA PHE A 244 5.34 1.85 -0.89
C PHE A 244 4.04 1.03 -0.95
N VAL A 245 3.19 1.25 -1.95
CA VAL A 245 1.98 0.44 -2.13
C VAL A 245 2.34 -1.01 -2.46
N GLY A 246 3.37 -1.24 -3.28
CA GLY A 246 3.89 -2.59 -3.55
C GLY A 246 4.41 -3.30 -2.27
N LEU A 247 5.09 -2.56 -1.40
CA LEU A 247 5.53 -3.07 -0.10
C LEU A 247 4.34 -3.41 0.80
N LEU A 248 3.35 -2.53 0.91
CA LEU A 248 2.14 -2.77 1.70
C LEU A 248 1.34 -3.97 1.18
N ALA A 249 1.24 -4.11 -0.14
CA ALA A 249 0.61 -5.26 -0.79
C ALA A 249 1.35 -6.56 -0.46
N GLY A 250 2.68 -6.57 -0.58
CA GLY A 250 3.50 -7.73 -0.24
C GLY A 250 3.38 -8.10 1.24
N PHE A 251 3.40 -7.10 2.12
CA PHE A 251 3.19 -7.30 3.54
C PHE A 251 1.80 -7.88 3.85
N ALA A 252 0.75 -7.36 3.21
CA ALA A 252 -0.61 -7.85 3.39
C ALA A 252 -0.75 -9.32 2.94
N ASP A 253 -0.15 -9.68 1.79
CA ASP A 253 -0.18 -11.05 1.28
C ASP A 253 0.59 -12.04 2.18
N LEU A 254 1.75 -11.65 2.72
CA LEU A 254 2.51 -12.48 3.66
C LEU A 254 1.73 -12.75 4.95
N THR A 255 0.86 -11.82 5.34
CA THR A 255 0.07 -11.91 6.58
C THR A 255 -1.16 -12.80 6.42
N SER A 256 -1.44 -13.34 5.23
CA SER A 256 -2.58 -14.25 4.94
C SER A 256 -3.88 -13.82 5.65
N ALA A 257 -4.15 -12.51 5.64
CA ALA A 257 -5.38 -11.94 6.16
C ALA A 257 -6.60 -12.57 5.47
N LEU A 258 -7.73 -12.70 6.15
CA LEU A 258 -8.96 -13.32 5.61
C LEU A 258 -9.32 -12.75 4.22
N GLY A 259 -9.04 -13.51 3.16
CA GLY A 259 -9.07 -13.06 1.76
C GLY A 259 -7.69 -13.13 1.10
N THR A 260 -7.51 -12.50 -0.06
CA THR A 260 -6.16 -12.15 -0.53
C THR A 260 -5.72 -10.89 0.23
N GLY A 261 -4.52 -10.85 0.79
CA GLY A 261 -4.03 -9.71 1.55
C GLY A 261 -4.10 -8.40 0.74
N THR A 262 -3.77 -8.49 -0.54
CA THR A 262 -4.01 -7.43 -1.52
C THR A 262 -5.46 -7.03 -1.72
N GLY A 263 -6.40 -7.98 -1.74
CA GLY A 263 -7.83 -7.66 -1.89
C GLY A 263 -8.34 -6.75 -0.78
N ILE A 264 -7.89 -6.96 0.46
CA ILE A 264 -8.21 -6.08 1.59
C ILE A 264 -7.62 -4.70 1.37
N LEU A 265 -6.33 -4.62 1.03
CA LEU A 265 -5.66 -3.34 0.75
C LEU A 265 -6.40 -2.54 -0.33
N LEU A 266 -6.74 -3.20 -1.44
CA LEU A 266 -7.46 -2.58 -2.55
C LEU A 266 -8.84 -2.07 -2.10
N THR A 267 -9.58 -2.89 -1.35
CA THR A 267 -10.89 -2.50 -0.82
C THR A 267 -10.79 -1.25 0.04
N VAL A 268 -9.83 -1.20 0.98
CA VAL A 268 -9.61 -0.04 1.84
C VAL A 268 -9.26 1.21 1.02
N MET A 269 -8.36 1.06 0.05
CA MET A 269 -7.96 2.17 -0.81
C MET A 269 -9.11 2.70 -1.67
N ILE A 270 -9.93 1.80 -2.24
CA ILE A 270 -11.12 2.18 -3.02
C ILE A 270 -12.12 2.91 -2.13
N VAL A 271 -12.45 2.36 -0.97
CA VAL A 271 -13.41 2.96 -0.03
C VAL A 271 -12.93 4.33 0.45
N HIS A 272 -11.64 4.47 0.81
CA HIS A 272 -11.09 5.75 1.21
C HIS A 272 -11.08 6.77 0.06
N GLN A 273 -10.75 6.33 -1.16
CA GLN A 273 -10.82 7.20 -2.34
C GLN A 273 -12.25 7.65 -2.63
N MET A 274 -13.23 6.75 -2.54
CA MET A 274 -14.65 7.08 -2.68
C MET A 274 -15.11 8.06 -1.60
N TYR A 275 -14.70 7.85 -0.35
CA TYR A 275 -14.99 8.77 0.75
C TYR A 275 -14.47 10.18 0.47
N GLU A 276 -13.20 10.32 0.03
CA GLU A 276 -12.63 11.62 -0.30
C GLU A 276 -13.30 12.27 -1.53
N GLN A 277 -13.71 11.48 -2.53
CA GLN A 277 -14.44 11.99 -3.69
C GLN A 277 -15.80 12.56 -3.28
N ILE A 278 -16.56 11.83 -2.45
CA ILE A 278 -17.84 12.31 -1.90
C ILE A 278 -17.61 13.59 -1.09
N MET A 279 -16.53 13.63 -0.30
CA MET A 279 -16.21 14.80 0.51
C MET A 279 -15.92 16.04 -0.32
N GLN A 280 -15.20 15.87 -1.43
CA GLN A 280 -14.86 16.98 -2.33
C GLN A 280 -16.06 17.49 -3.12
N GLN A 281 -17.02 16.61 -3.45
CA GLN A 281 -18.18 16.96 -4.27
C GLN A 281 -19.39 17.44 -3.48
N HIS A 282 -19.63 16.84 -2.31
CA HIS A 282 -20.83 17.09 -1.50
C HIS A 282 -20.51 17.55 -0.07
N GLY A 283 -19.24 17.86 0.24
CA GLY A 283 -18.84 18.29 1.58
C GLY A 283 -19.64 19.49 2.11
N ASP A 284 -19.99 20.41 1.21
CA ASP A 284 -20.77 21.61 1.53
C ASP A 284 -22.27 21.32 1.70
N ASP A 285 -22.77 20.26 1.05
CA ASP A 285 -24.16 19.80 1.11
C ASP A 285 -24.41 18.79 2.25
N LEU A 286 -23.34 18.33 2.92
CA LEU A 286 -23.48 17.38 4.02
C LEU A 286 -24.30 17.99 5.16
N PRO A 287 -25.31 17.26 5.68
CA PRO A 287 -26.01 17.70 6.87
C PRO A 287 -25.05 17.90 8.05
N GLU A 288 -25.37 18.85 8.92
CA GLU A 288 -24.47 19.40 9.95
C GLU A 288 -23.87 18.33 10.89
N PHE A 289 -24.60 17.22 11.10
CA PHE A 289 -24.12 16.08 11.89
C PHE A 289 -22.97 15.31 11.21
N LEU A 290 -22.96 15.22 9.88
CA LEU A 290 -21.84 14.65 9.13
C LEU A 290 -20.68 15.64 9.08
N LYS A 291 -20.94 16.94 8.94
CA LYS A 291 -19.88 17.98 9.00
C LYS A 291 -19.11 17.95 10.31
N LYS A 292 -19.77 17.75 11.46
CA LYS A 292 -19.10 17.56 12.77
C LYS A 292 -18.27 16.27 12.88
N PHE A 293 -18.70 15.20 12.19
CA PHE A 293 -17.98 13.91 12.20
C PHE A 293 -16.80 13.88 11.21
N VAL A 294 -16.86 14.74 10.20
CA VAL A 294 -15.94 14.81 9.06
C VAL A 294 -14.89 15.90 9.21
N GLY A 295 -15.30 17.08 9.69
CA GLY A 295 -14.49 18.29 9.71
C GLY A 295 -13.91 18.60 11.07
N GLY A 296 -13.63 17.59 11.89
CA GLY A 296 -13.21 17.74 13.28
C GLY A 296 -12.04 18.70 13.50
N GLU A 297 -12.39 19.97 13.65
CA GLU A 297 -12.04 20.83 14.78
C GLU A 297 -13.32 21.14 15.57
#